data_AF-A0A9D5JHN5-F1
#
_entry.id   AF-A0A9D5JHN5-F1
#
_cell.length_a   1.000
_cell.length_b   1.000
_cell.length_c   1.000
_cell.angle_alpha   90.00
_cell.angle_beta   90.00
_cell.angle_gamma   90.00
#
_symmetry.space_group_name_H-M   'P 1'
#
loop_
_entity.id
_entity.type
_entity.pdbx_description
1 polymer ?
#
loop_
_entity_poly.entity_id
_entity_poly.type
_entity_poly.pdbx_seq_one_letter_code
_entity_poly.pdbx_strand_id
1 'polypeptide(L)'
;MRLIIIIVSIILSNSSFSQVDTVVIADLKEIMVSVNAKGTANPISDVKTKTAGFFLDKSVEGILKICNKSETYIWLNDRLINTFSSCKFFDIKDLIQNSANKSVYISLYSEKGIENIRCEHVIFDSLPVIEKYHRKPRENREAIDEFLIIGIILISLCFGWVINANPSRINYIFKKSFSIKLSSYEFVNTSFLNQSNFQFLLLISLISGLLFLSGTANLNTESIVVMIARWLKISLFTFLLLCIKWVIASLISYLFRFKNINAFQLFDFQNFLLLGFSMVIFLYFIGFAIYQPLQIFIQNYIEIIMLLILTAYLVWFGAKFISNSFGNKLQIISYLCATEMIPTVLFCIELLK
;
A
#
# COMPACT_ATOMS: atom_id res chain seq x y z
N MET A 1 19.37 8.23 22.44
CA MET A 1 18.38 8.65 21.42
C MET A 1 18.02 7.55 20.41
N ARG A 2 18.98 6.93 19.69
CA ARG A 2 18.69 5.90 18.67
C ARG A 2 17.94 4.66 19.22
N LEU A 3 18.30 4.20 20.42
CA LEU A 3 17.64 3.06 21.07
C LEU A 3 16.19 3.38 21.49
N ILE A 4 15.93 4.63 21.89
CA ILE A 4 14.59 5.08 22.33
C ILE A 4 13.65 5.15 21.13
N ILE A 5 14.10 5.60 19.97
CA ILE A 5 13.30 5.62 18.75
C ILE A 5 12.95 4.19 18.30
N ILE A 6 13.91 3.25 18.37
CA ILE A 6 13.67 1.85 18.03
C ILE A 6 12.69 1.21 19.02
N ILE A 7 12.86 1.45 20.32
CA ILE A 7 11.96 0.93 21.36
C ILE A 7 10.56 1.54 21.21
N VAL A 8 10.45 2.85 20.93
CA VAL A 8 9.16 3.52 20.68
C VAL A 8 8.51 3.00 19.39
N SER A 9 9.27 2.75 18.32
CA SER A 9 8.75 2.11 17.10
C SER A 9 8.31 0.66 17.33
N ILE A 10 9.03 -0.11 18.14
CA ILE A 10 8.64 -1.49 18.50
C ILE A 10 7.38 -1.47 19.37
N ILE A 11 7.29 -0.58 20.36
CA ILE A 11 6.12 -0.43 21.23
C ILE A 11 4.90 0.04 20.41
N LEU A 12 5.08 1.05 19.54
CA LEU A 12 4.03 1.50 18.62
C LEU A 12 3.59 0.38 17.68
N SER A 13 4.53 -0.39 17.13
CA SER A 13 4.21 -1.53 16.26
C SER A 13 3.42 -2.60 17.02
N ASN A 14 3.80 -2.96 18.24
CA ASN A 14 3.08 -3.97 19.02
C ASN A 14 1.68 -3.49 19.43
N SER A 15 1.49 -2.19 19.71
CA SER A 15 0.14 -1.65 19.95
C SER A 15 -0.72 -1.62 18.69
N SER A 16 -0.13 -1.37 17.51
CA SER A 16 -0.82 -1.41 16.22
C SER A 16 -1.15 -2.84 15.76
N PHE A 17 -0.29 -3.82 16.08
CA PHE A 17 -0.44 -5.23 15.68
C PHE A 17 -1.29 -6.06 16.65
N SER A 18 -1.70 -5.54 17.81
CA SER A 18 -2.56 -6.28 18.78
C SER A 18 -4.06 -6.16 18.52
N GLN A 19 -4.48 -5.57 17.40
CA GLN A 19 -5.88 -5.57 17.01
C GLN A 19 -6.20 -6.91 16.35
N VAL A 20 -6.90 -7.78 17.08
CA VAL A 20 -7.47 -9.02 16.55
C VAL A 20 -8.28 -8.68 15.29
N ASP A 21 -7.90 -9.28 14.16
CA ASP A 21 -8.59 -9.09 12.88
C ASP A 21 -10.07 -9.46 13.06
N THR A 22 -10.93 -8.43 12.98
CA THR A 22 -12.39 -8.59 13.06
C THR A 22 -12.92 -8.66 11.64
N VAL A 23 -13.49 -9.79 11.26
CA VAL A 23 -14.08 -9.97 9.93
C VAL A 23 -15.58 -9.74 10.05
N VAL A 24 -16.09 -8.72 9.34
CA VAL A 24 -17.53 -8.53 9.14
C VAL A 24 -17.98 -9.47 8.03
N ILE A 25 -18.85 -10.42 8.39
CA ILE A 25 -19.22 -11.54 7.53
C ILE A 25 -20.53 -11.30 6.79
N ALA A 26 -21.48 -10.57 7.40
CA ALA A 26 -22.74 -10.24 6.75
C ALA A 26 -23.35 -8.94 7.29
N ASP A 27 -23.90 -8.14 6.39
CA ASP A 27 -24.79 -7.03 6.72
C ASP A 27 -26.23 -7.57 6.72
N LEU A 28 -26.81 -7.68 7.91
CA LEU A 28 -28.13 -8.29 8.06
C LEU A 28 -29.25 -7.35 7.65
N LYS A 29 -29.00 -6.05 7.38
CA LYS A 29 -30.03 -5.08 6.98
C LYS A 29 -30.86 -5.56 5.79
N GLU A 30 -30.23 -6.24 4.83
CA GLU A 30 -30.88 -6.72 3.60
C GLU A 30 -31.94 -7.80 3.85
N ILE A 31 -31.78 -8.59 4.92
CA ILE A 31 -32.70 -9.65 5.31
C ILE A 31 -33.69 -9.21 6.39
N MET A 32 -33.59 -7.98 6.89
CA MET A 32 -34.50 -7.45 7.90
C MET A 32 -35.84 -7.06 7.28
N VAL A 33 -36.89 -7.37 8.03
CA VAL A 33 -38.26 -7.11 7.63
C VAL A 33 -38.97 -6.31 8.72
N SER A 34 -39.74 -5.31 8.29
CA SER A 34 -40.65 -4.55 9.15
C SER A 34 -42.07 -5.09 9.00
N VAL A 35 -42.81 -5.18 10.10
CA VAL A 35 -44.21 -5.61 10.09
C VAL A 35 -45.10 -4.37 10.27
N ASN A 36 -45.94 -4.09 9.28
CA ASN A 36 -46.90 -2.98 9.37
C ASN A 36 -48.05 -3.33 10.32
N ALA A 37 -48.83 -2.32 10.76
CA ALA A 37 -50.04 -2.50 11.58
C ALA A 37 -51.09 -3.45 10.99
N LYS A 38 -51.01 -3.76 9.68
CA LYS A 38 -51.86 -4.72 8.97
C LYS A 38 -51.30 -6.15 8.94
N GLY A 39 -50.18 -6.41 9.61
CA GLY A 39 -49.49 -7.71 9.64
C GLY A 39 -48.69 -8.05 8.38
N THR A 40 -48.56 -7.13 7.42
CA THR A 40 -47.79 -7.34 6.19
C THR A 40 -46.31 -7.08 6.43
N ALA A 41 -45.49 -8.02 5.99
CA ALA A 41 -44.04 -8.00 6.09
C ALA A 41 -43.43 -7.24 4.90
N ASN A 42 -42.75 -6.12 5.16
CA ASN A 42 -42.11 -5.29 4.14
C ASN A 42 -40.60 -5.18 4.40
N PRO A 43 -39.74 -5.32 3.39
CA PRO A 43 -38.31 -5.09 3.55
C PRO A 43 -38.07 -3.68 4.08
N ILE A 44 -37.02 -3.51 4.88
CA ILE A 44 -36.65 -2.20 5.42
C ILE A 44 -36.09 -1.34 4.29
N SER A 45 -36.97 -0.71 3.53
CA SER A 45 -36.66 0.49 2.77
C SER A 45 -36.53 1.66 3.76
N ASP A 46 -35.81 2.72 3.40
CA ASP A 46 -35.39 3.84 4.26
C ASP A 46 -36.54 4.69 4.88
N VAL A 47 -37.75 4.16 4.96
CA VAL A 47 -38.89 4.68 5.70
C VAL A 47 -38.69 4.42 7.20
N LYS A 48 -39.06 5.41 8.03
CA LYS A 48 -39.00 5.39 9.51
C LYS A 48 -39.89 4.29 10.11
N THR A 49 -39.47 3.04 9.99
CA THR A 49 -40.16 1.90 10.59
C THR A 49 -39.80 1.84 12.08
N LYS A 50 -40.80 1.59 12.93
CA LYS A 50 -40.57 1.47 14.39
C LYS A 50 -40.07 0.09 14.80
N THR A 51 -40.25 -0.90 13.93
CA THR A 51 -39.95 -2.31 14.19
C THR A 51 -39.20 -2.92 13.02
N ALA A 52 -38.17 -3.68 13.34
CA ALA A 52 -37.37 -4.45 12.39
C ALA A 52 -37.08 -5.82 12.99
N GLY A 53 -37.13 -6.88 12.20
CA GLY A 53 -36.73 -8.20 12.69
C GLY A 53 -36.14 -9.09 11.63
N PHE A 54 -35.40 -10.09 12.07
CA PHE A 54 -34.78 -11.09 11.21
C PHE A 54 -34.69 -12.42 11.97
N PHE A 55 -34.57 -13.51 11.21
CA PHE A 55 -34.34 -14.84 11.76
C PHE A 55 -32.85 -15.17 11.73
N LEU A 56 -32.36 -15.70 12.84
CA LEU A 56 -31.00 -16.22 12.97
C LEU A 56 -31.05 -17.73 13.20
N ASP A 57 -30.30 -18.48 12.40
CA ASP A 57 -30.20 -19.94 12.55
C ASP A 57 -29.23 -20.30 13.69
N LYS A 58 -29.50 -21.41 14.39
CA LYS A 58 -28.68 -21.91 15.51
C LYS A 58 -27.26 -22.28 15.11
N SER A 59 -27.02 -22.54 13.83
CA SER A 59 -25.69 -22.91 13.32
C SER A 59 -24.74 -21.72 13.18
N VAL A 60 -25.22 -20.49 13.35
CA VAL A 60 -24.40 -19.28 13.19
C VAL A 60 -23.63 -18.99 14.48
N GLU A 61 -22.31 -19.02 14.43
CA GLU A 61 -21.44 -18.60 15.53
C GLU A 61 -20.93 -17.16 15.31
N GLY A 62 -20.62 -16.43 16.38
CA GLY A 62 -19.99 -15.11 16.30
C GLY A 62 -20.64 -14.07 17.22
N ILE A 63 -20.31 -12.79 16.98
CA ILE A 63 -20.87 -11.65 17.67
C ILE A 63 -21.82 -10.90 16.74
N LEU A 64 -23.00 -10.59 17.24
CA LEU A 64 -23.97 -9.73 16.60
C LEU A 64 -23.76 -8.29 17.10
N LYS A 65 -23.41 -7.38 16.20
CA LYS A 65 -23.26 -5.96 16.48
C LYS A 65 -24.48 -5.22 15.93
N ILE A 66 -25.23 -4.60 16.82
CA ILE A 66 -26.41 -3.80 16.46
C ILE A 66 -26.14 -2.35 16.85
N CYS A 67 -26.21 -1.45 15.88
CA CYS A 67 -26.05 -0.02 16.07
C CYS A 67 -27.31 0.71 15.63
N ASN A 68 -27.87 1.51 16.52
CA ASN A 68 -28.91 2.47 16.20
C ASN A 68 -28.65 3.80 16.94
N LYS A 69 -29.02 4.93 16.33
CA LYS A 69 -28.85 6.27 16.93
C LYS A 69 -29.88 6.55 18.02
N SER A 70 -31.03 5.91 17.94
CA SER A 70 -32.13 6.03 18.89
C SER A 70 -32.12 4.87 19.89
N GLU A 71 -32.71 5.11 21.07
CA GLU A 71 -32.93 4.06 22.05
C GLU A 71 -33.75 2.92 21.42
N THR A 72 -33.21 1.72 21.52
CA THR A 72 -33.69 0.52 20.85
C THR A 72 -33.82 -0.61 21.85
N TYR A 73 -34.94 -1.30 21.74
CA TYR A 73 -35.33 -2.43 22.56
C TYR A 73 -35.14 -3.70 21.73
N ILE A 74 -34.38 -4.66 22.27
CA ILE A 74 -34.16 -5.96 21.62
C ILE A 74 -35.04 -7.00 22.26
N TRP A 75 -35.81 -7.65 21.42
CA TRP A 75 -36.70 -8.73 21.77
C TRP A 75 -36.23 -10.00 21.08
N LEU A 76 -36.31 -11.10 21.83
CA LEU A 76 -35.95 -12.43 21.37
C LEU A 76 -37.10 -13.37 21.69
N ASN A 77 -37.77 -13.89 20.66
CA ASN A 77 -38.98 -14.72 20.81
C ASN A 77 -39.97 -14.11 21.83
N ASP A 78 -40.33 -12.84 21.61
CA ASP A 78 -41.29 -12.07 22.43
C ASP A 78 -40.85 -11.71 23.86
N ARG A 79 -39.57 -11.93 24.22
CA ARG A 79 -39.01 -11.49 25.50
C ARG A 79 -38.02 -10.35 25.30
N LEU A 80 -38.17 -9.28 26.08
CA LEU A 80 -37.22 -8.18 26.10
C LEU A 80 -35.91 -8.65 26.75
N ILE A 81 -34.82 -8.64 25.97
CA ILE A 81 -33.48 -9.02 26.44
C ILE A 81 -32.72 -7.80 26.93
N ASN A 82 -32.80 -6.69 26.19
CA ASN A 82 -31.96 -5.52 26.47
C ASN A 82 -32.48 -4.22 25.86
N THR A 83 -31.99 -3.11 26.40
CA THR A 83 -32.16 -1.75 25.87
C THR A 83 -30.80 -1.10 25.65
N PHE A 84 -30.65 -0.34 24.56
CA PHE A 84 -29.40 0.32 24.20
C PHE A 84 -29.65 1.57 23.35
N SER A 85 -28.75 2.55 23.44
CA SER A 85 -28.89 3.87 22.78
C SER A 85 -27.82 4.15 21.71
N SER A 86 -26.95 3.18 21.42
CA SER A 86 -25.88 3.31 20.42
C SER A 86 -25.54 1.97 19.76
N CYS A 87 -24.31 1.48 19.92
CA CYS A 87 -23.87 0.17 19.43
C CYS A 87 -23.77 -0.81 20.60
N LYS A 88 -24.31 -2.01 20.42
CA LYS A 88 -24.18 -3.09 21.38
C LYS A 88 -23.77 -4.38 20.69
N PHE A 89 -22.89 -5.11 21.35
CA PHE A 89 -22.39 -6.41 20.94
C PHE A 89 -23.09 -7.48 21.74
N PHE A 90 -23.56 -8.52 21.06
CA PHE A 90 -24.17 -9.70 21.66
C PHE A 90 -23.45 -10.94 21.17
N ASP A 91 -22.99 -11.78 22.09
CA ASP A 91 -22.55 -13.11 21.70
C ASP A 91 -23.77 -13.91 21.24
N ILE A 92 -23.70 -14.44 20.01
CA ILE A 92 -24.78 -15.24 19.45
C ILE A 92 -24.98 -16.51 20.29
N LYS A 93 -23.91 -17.07 20.88
CA LYS A 93 -24.02 -18.24 21.75
C LYS A 93 -24.89 -17.93 22.96
N ASP A 94 -24.68 -16.80 23.63
CA ASP A 94 -25.46 -16.38 24.79
C ASP A 94 -26.93 -16.08 24.44
N LEU A 95 -27.16 -15.46 23.28
CA LEU A 95 -28.53 -15.18 22.80
C LEU A 95 -29.30 -16.48 22.49
N ILE A 96 -28.61 -17.48 21.96
CA ILE A 96 -29.23 -18.72 21.46
C ILE A 96 -29.34 -19.81 22.53
N GLN A 97 -28.42 -19.86 23.51
CA GLN A 97 -28.33 -20.92 24.52
C GLN A 97 -29.63 -21.10 25.32
N ASN A 98 -30.42 -20.04 25.45
CA ASN A 98 -31.71 -20.04 26.18
C ASN A 98 -32.93 -20.37 25.31
N SER A 99 -32.74 -20.69 24.01
CA SER A 99 -33.84 -20.95 23.08
C SER A 99 -33.96 -22.45 22.74
N ALA A 100 -35.15 -23.03 22.83
CA ALA A 100 -35.40 -24.43 22.44
C ALA A 100 -35.44 -24.61 20.90
N ASN A 101 -35.85 -23.58 20.16
CA ASN A 101 -36.16 -23.65 18.72
C ASN A 101 -34.92 -23.69 17.82
N LYS A 102 -35.03 -24.25 16.61
CA LYS A 102 -33.92 -24.31 15.63
C LYS A 102 -33.48 -22.95 15.08
N SER A 103 -34.35 -21.95 15.14
CA SER A 103 -34.09 -20.58 14.73
C SER A 103 -34.60 -19.61 15.80
N VAL A 104 -33.95 -18.46 15.91
CA VAL A 104 -34.32 -17.39 16.84
C VAL A 104 -34.81 -16.18 16.06
N TYR A 105 -35.98 -15.66 16.43
CA TYR A 105 -36.47 -14.40 15.89
C TYR A 105 -35.98 -13.26 16.77
N ILE A 106 -35.19 -12.37 16.16
CA ILE A 106 -34.70 -11.15 16.82
C ILE A 106 -35.52 -10.00 16.26
N SER A 107 -36.23 -9.29 17.14
CA SER A 107 -36.95 -8.06 16.79
C SER A 107 -36.41 -6.87 17.56
N LEU A 108 -36.36 -5.75 16.85
CA LEU A 108 -35.82 -4.49 17.31
C LEU A 108 -36.96 -3.48 17.25
N TYR A 109 -37.15 -2.76 18.35
CA TYR A 109 -38.16 -1.72 18.45
C TYR A 109 -37.49 -0.40 18.83
N SER A 110 -37.86 0.70 18.18
CA SER A 110 -37.47 2.03 18.60
C SER A 110 -38.63 3.01 18.48
N GLU A 111 -38.89 3.78 19.53
CA GLU A 111 -39.97 4.76 19.55
C GLU A 111 -39.77 5.87 18.50
N LYS A 112 -38.52 6.30 18.32
CA LYS A 112 -38.13 7.35 17.37
C LYS A 112 -37.95 6.84 15.93
N GLY A 113 -38.14 5.53 15.72
CA GLY A 113 -37.90 4.86 14.44
C GLY A 113 -36.49 4.31 14.31
N ILE A 114 -36.36 3.33 13.43
CA ILE A 114 -35.12 2.63 13.08
C ILE A 114 -34.57 3.31 11.83
N GLU A 115 -33.90 4.45 12.04
CA GLU A 115 -33.22 5.20 10.97
C GLU A 115 -31.73 4.86 10.97
N ASN A 116 -31.23 4.29 9.87
CA ASN A 116 -29.82 3.88 9.71
C ASN A 116 -29.35 2.80 10.68
N ILE A 117 -30.15 1.76 10.87
CA ILE A 117 -29.67 0.60 11.62
C ILE A 117 -28.52 -0.09 10.88
N ARG A 118 -27.44 -0.37 11.62
CA ARG A 118 -26.37 -1.26 11.18
C ARG A 118 -26.44 -2.52 12.02
N CYS A 119 -26.73 -3.64 11.38
CA CYS A 119 -26.79 -4.95 12.03
C CYS A 119 -25.74 -5.82 11.34
N GLU A 120 -24.61 -6.00 12.00
CA GLU A 120 -23.43 -6.67 11.45
C GLU A 120 -23.19 -7.98 12.20
N HIS A 121 -23.01 -9.07 11.45
CA HIS A 121 -22.50 -10.32 12.01
C HIS A 121 -20.97 -10.34 11.89
N VAL A 122 -20.30 -10.41 13.05
CA VAL A 122 -18.83 -10.33 13.18
C VAL A 122 -18.30 -11.66 13.71
N ILE A 123 -17.33 -12.26 13.03
CA ILE A 123 -16.58 -13.41 13.57
C ILE A 123 -15.14 -12.97 13.81
N PHE A 124 -14.58 -13.40 14.94
CA PHE A 124 -13.16 -13.24 15.25
C PHE A 124 -12.40 -14.39 14.61
N ASP A 125 -11.37 -14.07 13.83
CA ASP A 125 -10.63 -14.96 12.93
C ASP A 125 -9.74 -15.99 13.67
N SER A 126 -10.32 -16.73 14.61
CA SER A 126 -9.69 -17.90 15.25
C SER A 126 -10.30 -19.24 14.79
N LEU A 127 -11.30 -19.21 13.92
CA LEU A 127 -11.94 -20.41 13.39
C LEU A 127 -11.88 -20.45 11.86
N PRO A 128 -11.29 -21.48 11.25
CA PRO A 128 -11.45 -21.74 9.83
C PRO A 128 -12.90 -22.16 9.58
N VAL A 129 -13.38 -22.07 8.34
CA VAL A 129 -14.80 -22.25 7.94
C VAL A 129 -15.56 -20.94 8.18
N ILE A 130 -15.84 -20.11 7.18
CA ILE A 130 -16.88 -20.33 6.17
C ILE A 130 -16.52 -19.53 4.88
N GLU A 131 -16.34 -20.24 3.76
CA GLU A 131 -16.07 -19.67 2.42
C GLU A 131 -17.29 -19.02 1.73
N LYS A 132 -18.49 -19.05 2.35
CA LYS A 132 -19.76 -18.72 1.67
C LYS A 132 -20.42 -17.39 2.02
N TYR A 133 -19.85 -16.60 2.93
CA TYR A 133 -20.40 -15.30 3.24
C TYR A 133 -19.53 -14.19 2.63
N HIS A 134 -20.19 -13.24 1.96
CA HIS A 134 -19.55 -12.08 1.37
C HIS A 134 -18.87 -11.25 2.47
N ARG A 135 -17.56 -11.46 2.65
CA ARG A 135 -16.69 -10.58 3.44
C ARG A 135 -16.90 -9.16 2.93
N LYS A 136 -17.51 -8.28 3.74
CA LYS A 136 -17.38 -6.83 3.51
C LYS A 136 -16.04 -6.44 4.16
N PRO A 137 -14.98 -6.16 3.38
CA PRO A 137 -13.74 -5.66 3.97
C PRO A 137 -14.03 -4.35 4.71
N ARG A 138 -13.31 -4.15 5.83
CA ARG A 138 -13.20 -2.89 6.58
C ARG A 138 -13.07 -1.71 5.60
N GLU A 139 -13.63 -0.54 5.91
CA GLU A 139 -13.53 0.67 5.06
C GLU A 139 -12.10 0.86 4.56
N ASN A 140 -11.86 0.46 3.30
CA ASN A 140 -10.54 0.09 2.74
C ASN A 140 -9.50 1.21 2.72
N ARG A 141 -9.93 2.44 2.93
CA ARG A 141 -9.07 3.61 2.83
C ARG A 141 -8.07 3.66 3.99
N GLU A 142 -8.50 3.28 5.19
CA GLU A 142 -7.67 3.34 6.39
C GLU A 142 -6.46 2.40 6.31
N ALA A 143 -6.64 1.16 5.82
CA ALA A 143 -5.56 0.16 5.78
C ALA A 143 -4.43 0.53 4.78
N ILE A 144 -4.78 1.12 3.63
CA ILE A 144 -3.79 1.57 2.64
C ILE A 144 -3.01 2.77 3.17
N ASP A 145 -3.70 3.72 3.78
CA ASP A 145 -3.08 4.90 4.36
C ASP A 145 -2.13 4.51 5.51
N GLU A 146 -2.54 3.58 6.37
CA GLU A 146 -1.69 3.00 7.42
C GLU A 146 -0.45 2.29 6.85
N PHE A 147 -0.62 1.45 5.82
CA PHE A 147 0.49 0.79 5.13
C PHE A 147 1.48 1.80 4.55
N LEU A 148 0.99 2.86 3.89
CA LEU A 148 1.82 3.89 3.29
C LEU A 148 2.63 4.66 4.36
N ILE A 149 1.99 5.02 5.48
CA ILE A 149 2.68 5.68 6.60
C ILE A 149 3.81 4.79 7.12
N ILE A 150 3.51 3.50 7.38
CA ILE A 150 4.50 2.53 7.85
C ILE A 150 5.65 2.39 6.84
N GLY A 151 5.33 2.26 5.54
CA GLY A 151 6.31 2.15 4.47
C GLY A 151 7.23 3.37 4.38
N ILE A 152 6.68 4.58 4.47
CA ILE A 152 7.45 5.83 4.47
C ILE A 152 8.38 5.92 5.69
N ILE A 153 7.89 5.53 6.88
CA ILE A 153 8.72 5.49 8.10
C ILE A 153 9.89 4.51 7.92
N LEU A 154 9.63 3.30 7.42
CA LEU A 154 10.68 2.30 7.19
C LEU A 154 11.71 2.77 6.16
N ILE A 155 11.25 3.35 5.05
CA ILE A 155 12.15 3.94 4.03
C ILE A 155 12.97 5.08 4.63
N SER A 156 12.36 5.95 5.44
CA SER A 156 13.06 7.08 6.08
C SER A 156 14.15 6.60 7.05
N LEU A 157 13.88 5.53 7.80
CA LEU A 157 14.88 4.88 8.66
C LEU A 157 16.02 4.28 7.83
N CYS A 158 15.71 3.57 6.75
CA CYS A 158 16.72 3.03 5.83
C CYS A 158 17.54 4.15 5.19
N PHE A 159 16.89 5.23 4.75
CA PHE A 159 17.53 6.41 4.17
C PHE A 159 18.49 7.06 5.17
N GLY A 160 18.03 7.30 6.41
CA GLY A 160 18.88 7.84 7.48
C GLY A 160 20.08 6.95 7.80
N TRP A 161 19.92 5.63 7.77
CA TRP A 161 21.03 4.69 7.92
C TRP A 161 22.04 4.81 6.77
N VAL A 162 21.57 4.87 5.51
CA VAL A 162 22.42 5.05 4.32
C VAL A 162 23.18 6.38 4.36
N ILE A 163 22.52 7.49 4.76
CA ILE A 163 23.19 8.79 4.91
C ILE A 163 24.32 8.70 5.93
N ASN A 164 24.04 8.12 7.10
CA ASN A 164 25.02 8.03 8.18
C ASN A 164 26.19 7.10 7.81
N ALA A 165 25.94 6.04 7.05
CA ALA A 165 26.97 5.14 6.57
C ALA A 165 27.83 5.74 5.45
N ASN A 166 27.25 6.61 4.59
CA ASN A 166 27.93 7.15 3.40
C ASN A 166 27.74 8.67 3.21
N PRO A 167 28.14 9.52 4.18
CA PRO A 167 27.88 10.95 4.13
C PRO A 167 28.55 11.66 2.94
N SER A 168 29.73 11.19 2.52
CA SER A 168 30.47 11.72 1.38
C SER A 168 29.70 11.56 0.06
N ARG A 169 29.04 10.42 -0.13
CA ARG A 169 28.23 10.13 -1.31
C ARG A 169 26.95 10.97 -1.35
N ILE A 170 26.30 11.17 -0.22
CA ILE A 170 25.11 12.04 -0.16
C ILE A 170 25.47 13.50 -0.49
N ASN A 171 26.58 14.00 0.07
CA ASN A 171 27.07 15.34 -0.26
C ASN A 171 27.41 15.47 -1.75
N TYR A 172 27.95 14.40 -2.35
CA TYR A 172 28.16 14.32 -3.79
C TYR A 172 26.84 14.41 -4.56
N ILE A 173 25.83 13.64 -4.17
CA ILE A 173 24.52 13.62 -4.82
C ILE A 173 23.91 15.03 -4.83
N PHE A 174 23.87 15.71 -3.69
CA PHE A 174 23.29 17.06 -3.62
C PHE A 174 24.10 18.11 -4.40
N LYS A 175 25.42 18.01 -4.45
CA LYS A 175 26.27 19.01 -5.11
C LYS A 175 26.48 18.78 -6.61
N LYS A 176 26.43 17.53 -7.07
CA LYS A 176 26.92 17.15 -8.41
C LYS A 176 25.96 16.29 -9.24
N SER A 177 24.82 15.84 -8.74
CA SER A 177 23.95 14.94 -9.52
C SER A 177 23.43 15.51 -10.84
N PHE A 178 23.33 16.83 -10.97
CA PHE A 178 22.95 17.49 -12.23
C PHE A 178 24.11 18.22 -12.90
N SER A 179 25.34 18.02 -12.45
CA SER A 179 26.50 18.66 -13.09
C SER A 179 26.74 18.03 -14.45
N ILE A 180 26.83 18.88 -15.48
CA ILE A 180 27.16 18.47 -16.85
C ILE A 180 28.66 18.16 -16.96
N LYS A 181 29.52 18.68 -16.06
CA LYS A 181 30.97 18.45 -16.12
C LYS A 181 31.34 17.13 -15.46
N LEU A 182 32.05 16.25 -16.18
CA LEU A 182 32.68 15.07 -15.57
C LEU A 182 33.78 15.50 -14.60
N SER A 183 33.78 14.92 -13.41
CA SER A 183 34.76 15.19 -12.35
C SER A 183 35.66 13.97 -12.21
N SER A 184 36.98 14.15 -12.28
CA SER A 184 37.99 13.07 -12.25
C SER A 184 37.91 12.11 -11.04
N TYR A 185 37.23 12.51 -9.96
CA TYR A 185 36.89 11.65 -8.81
C TYR A 185 35.87 10.53 -9.12
N GLU A 186 35.19 10.57 -10.27
CA GLU A 186 34.14 9.63 -10.68
C GLU A 186 34.68 8.24 -11.09
N PHE A 187 36.00 8.09 -11.29
CA PHE A 187 36.58 6.85 -11.81
C PHE A 187 37.15 5.89 -10.75
N VAL A 188 37.44 6.37 -9.53
CA VAL A 188 38.22 5.58 -8.54
C VAL A 188 37.32 4.87 -7.51
N ASN A 189 36.08 5.33 -7.28
CA ASN A 189 35.20 4.83 -6.22
C ASN A 189 33.88 4.18 -6.70
N THR A 190 33.71 3.99 -8.01
CA THR A 190 32.43 3.58 -8.63
C THR A 190 32.29 2.07 -8.85
N SER A 191 33.13 1.23 -8.24
CA SER A 191 33.00 -0.23 -8.38
C SER A 191 31.63 -0.70 -7.88
N PHE A 192 30.91 -1.46 -8.70
CA PHE A 192 29.54 -1.86 -8.40
C PHE A 192 29.41 -2.67 -7.11
N LEU A 193 30.41 -3.52 -6.83
CA LEU A 193 30.49 -4.33 -5.61
C LEU A 193 30.89 -3.53 -4.36
N ASN A 194 31.08 -2.22 -4.48
CA ASN A 194 31.29 -1.38 -3.31
C ASN A 194 30.04 -1.42 -2.42
N GLN A 195 30.24 -1.63 -1.11
CA GLN A 195 29.17 -1.70 -0.11
C GLN A 195 28.21 -0.51 -0.22
N SER A 196 28.74 0.68 -0.52
CA SER A 196 27.94 1.87 -0.77
C SER A 196 26.94 1.68 -1.92
N ASN A 197 27.39 1.21 -3.09
CA ASN A 197 26.52 1.01 -4.26
C ASN A 197 25.41 0.01 -3.99
N PHE A 198 25.72 -1.07 -3.28
CA PHE A 198 24.74 -2.07 -2.89
C PHE A 198 23.66 -1.50 -1.95
N GLN A 199 24.06 -0.71 -0.96
CA GLN A 199 23.11 -0.05 -0.03
C GLN A 199 22.18 0.93 -0.76
N PHE A 200 22.69 1.69 -1.72
CA PHE A 200 21.88 2.61 -2.52
C PHE A 200 20.94 1.86 -3.49
N LEU A 201 21.38 0.75 -4.08
CA LEU A 201 20.51 -0.10 -4.92
C LEU A 201 19.34 -0.67 -4.12
N LEU A 202 19.62 -1.19 -2.92
CA LEU A 202 18.58 -1.70 -2.03
C LEU A 202 17.58 -0.60 -1.68
N LEU A 203 18.06 0.59 -1.33
CA LEU A 203 17.21 1.74 -1.03
C LEU A 203 16.33 2.14 -2.22
N ILE A 204 16.89 2.21 -3.43
CA ILE A 204 16.13 2.50 -4.67
C ILE A 204 15.07 1.41 -4.93
N SER A 205 15.39 0.14 -4.68
CA SER A 205 14.43 -0.97 -4.85
C SER A 205 13.28 -0.92 -3.84
N LEU A 206 13.54 -0.51 -2.60
CA LEU A 206 12.50 -0.31 -1.57
C LEU A 206 11.56 0.83 -1.95
N ILE A 207 12.14 1.96 -2.36
CA ILE A 207 11.42 3.15 -2.79
C ILE A 207 10.54 2.86 -4.01
N SER A 208 11.13 2.30 -5.07
CA SER A 208 10.40 1.98 -6.30
C SER A 208 9.30 0.95 -6.06
N GLY A 209 9.54 -0.05 -5.22
CA GLY A 209 8.52 -1.03 -4.85
C GLY A 209 7.33 -0.40 -4.12
N LEU A 210 7.58 0.57 -3.23
CA LEU A 210 6.50 1.28 -2.54
C LEU A 210 5.68 2.13 -3.51
N LEU A 211 6.36 2.89 -4.37
CA LEU A 211 5.72 3.72 -5.40
C LEU A 211 4.87 2.88 -6.34
N PHE A 212 5.43 1.76 -6.84
CA PHE A 212 4.70 0.87 -7.74
C PHE A 212 3.45 0.28 -7.07
N LEU A 213 3.59 -0.24 -5.85
CA LEU A 213 2.46 -0.79 -5.13
C LEU A 213 1.38 0.28 -4.90
N SER A 214 1.76 1.51 -4.54
CA SER A 214 0.82 2.61 -4.27
C SER A 214 -0.06 3.01 -5.45
N GLY A 215 0.35 2.76 -6.69
CA GLY A 215 -0.46 3.03 -7.89
C GLY A 215 -1.32 1.86 -8.36
N THR A 216 -1.19 0.67 -7.76
CA THR A 216 -2.01 -0.48 -8.15
C THR A 216 -3.42 -0.38 -7.54
N ALA A 217 -4.44 -0.29 -8.39
CA ALA A 217 -5.85 -0.12 -7.97
C ALA A 217 -6.45 -1.29 -7.17
N ASN A 218 -5.76 -2.45 -7.12
CA ASN A 218 -6.25 -3.69 -6.49
C ASN A 218 -5.85 -3.84 -5.01
N LEU A 219 -5.35 -2.79 -4.35
CA LEU A 219 -4.96 -2.86 -2.94
C LEU A 219 -6.13 -2.86 -1.96
N ASN A 220 -7.33 -2.48 -2.42
CA ASN A 220 -8.52 -2.29 -1.59
C ASN A 220 -9.14 -3.60 -1.07
N THR A 221 -8.40 -4.69 -0.83
CA THR A 221 -8.97 -5.88 -0.16
C THR A 221 -7.94 -6.66 0.66
N GLU A 222 -6.68 -6.22 0.70
CA GLU A 222 -5.57 -6.98 1.28
C GLU A 222 -5.25 -6.52 2.71
N SER A 223 -4.87 -7.44 3.59
CA SER A 223 -4.39 -7.10 4.94
C SER A 223 -3.01 -6.43 4.88
N ILE A 224 -2.68 -5.61 5.89
CA ILE A 224 -1.41 -4.86 5.97
C ILE A 224 -0.19 -5.81 5.83
N VAL A 225 -0.26 -7.00 6.43
CA VAL A 225 0.80 -8.01 6.35
C VAL A 225 1.01 -8.48 4.90
N VAL A 226 -0.08 -8.70 4.16
CA VAL A 226 -0.03 -9.09 2.74
C VAL A 226 0.54 -7.93 1.91
N MET A 227 0.16 -6.69 2.19
CA MET A 227 0.71 -5.51 1.52
C MET A 227 2.22 -5.36 1.74
N ILE A 228 2.70 -5.56 2.98
CA ILE A 228 4.15 -5.55 3.30
C ILE A 228 4.89 -6.67 2.56
N ALA A 229 4.36 -7.88 2.57
CA ALA A 229 4.97 -9.01 1.86
C ALA A 229 5.02 -8.76 0.35
N ARG A 230 3.96 -8.19 -0.23
CA ARG A 230 3.89 -7.83 -1.65
C ARG A 230 4.87 -6.71 -1.99
N TRP A 231 4.97 -5.69 -1.14
CA TRP A 231 5.96 -4.63 -1.26
C TRP A 231 7.39 -5.19 -1.29
N LEU A 232 7.75 -6.05 -0.32
CA LEU A 232 9.06 -6.68 -0.27
C LEU A 232 9.35 -7.56 -1.49
N LYS A 233 8.35 -8.30 -2.00
CA LYS A 233 8.49 -9.09 -3.24
C LYS A 233 8.76 -8.21 -4.46
N ILE A 234 8.01 -7.11 -4.62
CA ILE A 234 8.21 -6.16 -5.71
C ILE A 234 9.58 -5.50 -5.59
N SER A 235 9.98 -5.08 -4.39
CA SER A 235 11.31 -4.52 -4.15
C SER A 235 12.43 -5.51 -4.48
N LEU A 236 12.29 -6.78 -4.09
CA LEU A 236 13.26 -7.82 -4.46
C LEU A 236 13.33 -8.02 -5.97
N PHE A 237 12.18 -8.03 -6.65
CA PHE A 237 12.12 -8.14 -8.10
C PHE A 237 12.81 -6.95 -8.79
N THR A 238 12.52 -5.72 -8.36
CA THR A 238 13.18 -4.52 -8.88
C THR A 238 14.68 -4.55 -8.62
N PHE A 239 15.10 -5.01 -7.44
CA PHE A 239 16.52 -5.18 -7.12
C PHE A 239 17.21 -6.15 -8.09
N LEU A 240 16.60 -7.31 -8.36
CA LEU A 240 17.12 -8.28 -9.32
C LEU A 240 17.20 -7.70 -10.74
N LEU A 241 16.19 -6.94 -11.17
CA LEU A 241 16.22 -6.26 -12.47
C LEU A 241 17.38 -5.26 -12.58
N LEU A 242 17.65 -4.49 -11.52
CA LEU A 242 18.79 -3.57 -11.49
C LEU A 242 20.12 -4.33 -11.54
N CYS A 243 20.23 -5.50 -10.88
CA CYS A 243 21.38 -6.38 -11.00
C CYS A 243 21.55 -6.95 -12.43
N ILE A 244 20.46 -7.35 -13.09
CA ILE A 244 20.51 -7.84 -14.48
C ILE A 244 20.97 -6.72 -15.42
N LYS A 245 20.41 -5.51 -15.27
CA LYS A 245 20.83 -4.32 -16.03
C LYS A 245 22.32 -4.07 -15.87
N TRP A 246 22.83 -4.22 -14.64
CA TRP A 246 24.26 -4.11 -14.35
C TRP A 246 25.11 -5.12 -15.12
N VAL A 247 24.71 -6.40 -15.12
CA VAL A 247 25.41 -7.46 -15.84
C VAL A 247 25.44 -7.16 -17.34
N ILE A 248 24.31 -6.76 -17.92
CA ILE A 248 24.20 -6.41 -19.34
C ILE A 248 25.11 -5.23 -19.69
N ALA A 249 25.06 -4.14 -18.92
CA ALA A 249 25.91 -2.97 -19.14
C ALA A 249 27.41 -3.31 -19.06
N SER A 250 27.77 -4.23 -18.16
CA SER A 250 29.14 -4.70 -17.99
C SER A 250 29.62 -5.58 -19.14
N LEU A 251 28.77 -6.50 -19.63
CA LEU A 251 29.04 -7.34 -20.80
C LEU A 251 29.24 -6.49 -22.06
N ILE A 252 28.35 -5.52 -22.30
CA ILE A 252 28.43 -4.63 -23.45
C ILE A 252 29.67 -3.73 -23.34
N SER A 253 29.97 -3.19 -22.16
CA SER A 253 31.20 -2.41 -21.94
C SER A 253 32.45 -3.23 -22.20
N TYR A 254 32.47 -4.51 -21.79
CA TYR A 254 33.57 -5.43 -22.06
C TYR A 254 33.74 -5.67 -23.57
N LEU A 255 32.65 -5.91 -24.30
CA LEU A 255 32.66 -6.18 -25.74
C LEU A 255 33.21 -5.01 -26.56
N PHE A 256 32.86 -3.78 -26.18
CA PHE A 256 33.37 -2.56 -26.82
C PHE A 256 34.68 -2.03 -26.20
N ARG A 257 35.28 -2.76 -25.25
CA ARG A 257 36.51 -2.37 -24.51
C ARG A 257 36.42 -1.00 -23.85
N PHE A 258 35.24 -0.60 -23.41
CA PHE A 258 35.04 0.64 -22.67
C PHE A 258 35.50 0.48 -21.23
N LYS A 259 36.61 1.14 -20.87
CA LYS A 259 37.12 1.14 -19.50
C LYS A 259 36.32 2.13 -18.65
N ASN A 260 35.68 1.63 -17.58
CA ASN A 260 34.98 2.39 -16.54
C ASN A 260 33.72 3.17 -16.96
N ILE A 261 33.25 3.06 -18.21
CA ILE A 261 32.01 3.74 -18.67
C ILE A 261 30.77 3.13 -18.02
N ASN A 262 30.72 1.80 -17.87
CA ASN A 262 29.64 1.12 -17.13
C ASN A 262 29.50 1.67 -15.72
N ALA A 263 30.59 1.70 -14.94
CA ALA A 263 30.59 2.14 -13.56
C ALA A 263 30.08 3.59 -13.42
N PHE A 264 30.47 4.46 -14.35
CA PHE A 264 29.97 5.82 -14.43
C PHE A 264 28.47 5.89 -14.73
N GLN A 265 28.02 5.19 -15.77
CA GLN A 265 26.59 5.13 -16.15
C GLN A 265 25.72 4.68 -14.99
N LEU A 266 26.09 3.59 -14.33
CA LEU A 266 25.33 2.98 -13.25
C LEU A 266 25.29 3.88 -12.02
N PHE A 267 26.40 4.54 -11.71
CA PHE A 267 26.46 5.48 -10.60
C PHE A 267 25.55 6.69 -10.84
N ASP A 268 25.63 7.29 -12.03
CA ASP A 268 24.75 8.39 -12.43
C ASP A 268 23.28 7.96 -12.50
N PHE A 269 23.00 6.77 -13.01
CA PHE A 269 21.66 6.18 -13.04
C PHE A 269 21.07 6.03 -11.64
N GLN A 270 21.84 5.45 -10.70
CA GLN A 270 21.41 5.28 -9.31
C GLN A 270 21.13 6.64 -8.65
N ASN A 271 22.02 7.61 -8.83
CA ASN A 271 21.85 8.93 -8.22
C ASN A 271 20.65 9.67 -8.81
N PHE A 272 20.45 9.57 -10.13
CA PHE A 272 19.30 10.17 -10.79
C PHE A 272 17.98 9.54 -10.35
N LEU A 273 17.91 8.21 -10.31
CA LEU A 273 16.73 7.49 -9.81
C LEU A 273 16.43 7.81 -8.35
N LEU A 274 17.46 7.84 -7.49
CA LEU A 274 17.28 8.19 -6.09
C LEU A 274 16.67 9.59 -5.95
N LEU A 275 17.20 10.58 -6.67
CA LEU A 275 16.67 11.94 -6.64
C LEU A 275 15.25 12.00 -7.19
N GLY A 276 15.02 11.41 -8.37
CA GLY A 276 13.70 11.37 -9.00
C GLY A 276 12.65 10.73 -8.09
N PHE A 277 12.92 9.53 -7.56
CA PHE A 277 11.97 8.86 -6.68
C PHE A 277 11.82 9.55 -5.33
N SER A 278 12.88 10.16 -4.79
CA SER A 278 12.75 10.95 -3.56
C SER A 278 11.84 12.17 -3.74
N MET A 279 11.89 12.82 -4.90
CA MET A 279 10.96 13.91 -5.23
C MET A 279 9.52 13.39 -5.36
N VAL A 280 9.30 12.25 -6.00
CA VAL A 280 7.96 11.65 -6.11
C VAL A 280 7.42 11.28 -4.72
N ILE A 281 8.20 10.64 -3.86
CA ILE A 281 7.79 10.33 -2.48
C ILE A 281 7.47 11.62 -1.72
N PHE A 282 8.29 12.66 -1.87
CA PHE A 282 8.05 13.93 -1.21
C PHE A 282 6.74 14.60 -1.68
N LEU A 283 6.48 14.63 -2.98
CA LEU A 283 5.22 15.14 -3.54
C LEU A 283 4.03 14.29 -3.11
N TYR A 284 4.21 12.97 -3.05
CA TYR A 284 3.19 12.04 -2.58
C TYR A 284 2.84 12.31 -1.10
N PHE A 285 3.84 12.54 -0.26
CA PHE A 285 3.65 12.91 1.14
C PHE A 285 2.94 14.26 1.31
N ILE A 286 3.29 15.26 0.50
CA ILE A 286 2.56 16.55 0.47
C ILE A 286 1.10 16.32 0.05
N GLY A 287 0.87 15.50 -0.97
CA GLY A 287 -0.47 15.13 -1.41
C GLY A 287 -1.27 14.46 -0.30
N PHE A 288 -0.64 13.56 0.47
CA PHE A 288 -1.28 12.90 1.60
C PHE A 288 -1.58 13.86 2.76
N ALA A 289 -0.62 14.70 3.16
CA ALA A 289 -0.73 15.53 4.35
C ALA A 289 -1.54 16.83 4.15
N ILE A 290 -1.54 17.39 2.93
CA ILE A 290 -2.05 18.74 2.66
C ILE A 290 -3.10 18.75 1.55
N TYR A 291 -2.92 17.97 0.48
CA TYR A 291 -3.74 18.10 -0.72
C TYR A 291 -4.06 16.75 -1.40
N GLN A 292 -5.11 16.10 -0.90
CA GLN A 292 -5.53 14.75 -1.31
C GLN A 292 -5.68 14.55 -2.83
N PRO A 293 -6.14 15.53 -3.64
CA PRO A 293 -6.19 15.36 -5.10
C PRO A 293 -4.82 15.10 -5.74
N LEU A 294 -3.73 15.65 -5.20
CA LEU A 294 -2.37 15.38 -5.69
C LEU A 294 -1.94 13.94 -5.40
N GLN A 295 -2.30 13.38 -4.24
CA GLN A 295 -2.06 11.97 -3.95
C GLN A 295 -2.75 11.08 -4.99
N ILE A 296 -4.04 11.30 -5.23
CA ILE A 296 -4.82 10.52 -6.20
C ILE A 296 -4.23 10.66 -7.61
N PHE A 297 -3.80 11.86 -8.00
CA PHE A 297 -3.11 12.08 -9.26
C PHE A 297 -1.83 11.25 -9.36
N ILE A 298 -0.97 11.28 -8.34
CA ILE A 298 0.28 10.51 -8.36
C ILE A 298 0.01 9.00 -8.40
N GLN A 299 -0.99 8.50 -7.66
CA GLN A 299 -1.39 7.09 -7.69
C GLN A 299 -1.82 6.66 -9.09
N ASN A 300 -2.71 7.43 -9.73
CA ASN A 300 -3.28 7.09 -11.04
C ASN A 300 -2.24 7.20 -12.18
N TYR A 301 -1.24 8.06 -12.03
CA TYR A 301 -0.25 8.34 -13.07
C TYR A 301 1.16 7.86 -12.70
N ILE A 302 1.33 6.98 -11.70
CA ILE A 302 2.66 6.60 -11.21
C ILE A 302 3.51 5.96 -12.31
N GLU A 303 2.93 5.12 -13.15
CA GLU A 303 3.64 4.45 -14.24
C GLU A 303 4.18 5.45 -15.26
N ILE A 304 3.36 6.45 -15.61
CA ILE A 304 3.74 7.55 -16.52
C ILE A 304 4.82 8.43 -15.86
N ILE A 305 4.72 8.73 -14.57
CA ILE A 305 5.74 9.48 -13.83
C ILE A 305 7.08 8.73 -13.82
N MET A 306 7.06 7.42 -13.57
CA MET A 306 8.26 6.57 -13.58
C MET A 306 8.90 6.54 -14.98
N LEU A 307 8.08 6.48 -16.03
CA LEU A 307 8.55 6.57 -17.41
C LEU A 307 9.16 7.95 -17.72
N LEU A 308 8.55 9.02 -17.22
CA LEU A 308 9.06 10.39 -17.38
C LEU A 308 10.43 10.54 -16.69
N ILE A 309 10.61 9.98 -15.50
CA ILE A 309 11.91 9.95 -14.81
C ILE A 309 12.96 9.20 -15.64
N LEU A 310 12.59 8.03 -16.18
CA LEU A 310 13.51 7.24 -17.01
C LEU A 310 13.91 7.99 -18.28
N THR A 311 12.94 8.57 -19.00
CA THR A 311 13.20 9.35 -20.22
C THR A 311 14.01 10.62 -19.92
N ALA A 312 13.74 11.31 -18.81
CA ALA A 312 14.52 12.45 -18.36
C ALA A 312 15.97 12.06 -18.05
N TYR A 313 16.21 10.89 -17.43
CA TYR A 313 17.55 10.35 -17.24
C TYR A 313 18.25 10.16 -18.59
N LEU A 314 17.60 9.54 -19.58
CA LEU A 314 18.20 9.30 -20.90
C LEU A 314 18.62 10.59 -21.59
N VAL A 315 17.75 11.60 -21.58
CA VAL A 315 18.04 12.91 -22.17
C VAL A 315 19.19 13.59 -21.44
N TRP A 316 19.14 13.61 -20.11
CA TRP A 316 20.19 14.22 -19.28
C TRP A 316 21.54 13.53 -19.47
N PHE A 317 21.55 12.19 -19.42
CA PHE A 317 22.74 11.38 -19.59
C PHE A 317 23.34 11.53 -20.99
N GLY A 318 22.49 11.52 -22.03
CA GLY A 318 22.91 11.79 -23.40
C GLY A 318 23.56 13.16 -23.56
N ALA A 319 22.97 14.22 -22.99
CA ALA A 319 23.54 15.57 -23.01
C ALA A 319 24.87 15.66 -22.25
N LYS A 320 24.97 15.02 -21.07
CA LYS A 320 26.21 14.93 -20.29
C LYS A 320 27.31 14.18 -21.03
N PHE A 321 26.98 13.17 -21.83
CA PHE A 321 27.97 12.41 -22.62
C PHE A 321 28.45 13.14 -23.88
N ILE A 322 27.55 13.80 -24.61
CA ILE A 322 27.89 14.54 -25.83
C ILE A 322 28.87 15.69 -25.52
N SER A 323 28.66 16.36 -24.40
CA SER A 323 29.48 17.50 -23.96
C SER A 323 30.88 17.12 -23.51
N ASN A 324 31.13 15.88 -23.09
CA ASN A 324 32.41 15.47 -22.49
C ASN A 324 33.21 14.43 -23.29
N SER A 325 32.67 13.82 -24.36
CA SER A 325 33.40 12.81 -25.15
C SER A 325 34.04 13.39 -26.42
N PHE A 326 35.38 13.38 -26.48
CA PHE A 326 36.15 13.97 -27.59
C PHE A 326 36.57 12.99 -28.70
N GLY A 327 36.33 11.67 -28.60
CA GLY A 327 36.92 10.70 -29.54
C GLY A 327 36.02 9.59 -30.12
N ASN A 328 35.04 9.06 -29.37
CA ASN A 328 34.33 7.82 -29.76
C ASN A 328 32.79 7.94 -29.69
N LYS A 329 32.24 9.05 -30.20
CA LYS A 329 30.80 9.36 -30.09
C LYS A 329 29.90 8.25 -30.65
N LEU A 330 30.24 7.67 -31.80
CA LEU A 330 29.44 6.62 -32.46
C LEU A 330 29.38 5.31 -31.65
N GLN A 331 30.51 4.85 -31.10
CA GLN A 331 30.53 3.63 -30.29
C GLN A 331 29.77 3.83 -28.97
N ILE A 332 29.83 5.04 -28.39
CA ILE A 332 29.11 5.40 -27.17
C ILE A 332 27.59 5.51 -27.43
N ILE A 333 27.18 6.06 -28.58
CA ILE A 333 25.77 6.08 -28.99
C ILE A 333 25.25 4.66 -29.15
N SER A 334 26.00 3.78 -29.83
CA SER A 334 25.64 2.37 -29.98
C SER A 334 25.50 1.66 -28.61
N TYR A 335 26.41 1.95 -27.68
CA TYR A 335 26.36 1.47 -26.31
C TYR A 335 25.11 1.96 -25.53
N LEU A 336 24.78 3.26 -25.60
CA LEU A 336 23.57 3.83 -25.01
C LEU A 336 22.30 3.21 -25.62
N CYS A 337 22.29 3.03 -26.95
CA CYS A 337 21.16 2.43 -27.63
C CYS A 337 20.91 1.00 -27.16
N ALA A 338 21.96 0.20 -27.02
CA ALA A 338 21.87 -1.18 -26.56
C ALA A 338 21.52 -1.31 -25.07
N THR A 339 22.02 -0.43 -24.20
CA THR A 339 21.86 -0.55 -22.73
C THR A 339 20.67 0.21 -22.15
N GLU A 340 20.17 1.22 -22.87
CA GLU A 340 19.22 2.20 -22.33
C GLU A 340 18.05 2.50 -23.27
N MET A 341 18.30 2.89 -24.53
CA MET A 341 17.20 3.30 -25.43
C MET A 341 16.33 2.13 -25.89
N ILE A 342 16.90 1.01 -26.35
CA ILE A 342 16.12 -0.13 -26.83
C ILE A 342 15.22 -0.70 -25.71
N PRO A 343 15.73 -0.98 -24.50
CA PRO A 343 14.87 -1.44 -23.40
C PRO A 343 13.77 -0.43 -23.04
N THR A 344 14.08 0.87 -23.06
CA THR A 344 13.09 1.92 -22.73
C THR A 344 12.00 2.01 -23.79
N VAL A 345 12.35 1.95 -25.08
CA VAL A 345 11.38 1.97 -26.18
C VAL A 345 10.50 0.73 -26.16
N LEU A 346 11.07 -0.46 -25.92
CA LEU A 346 10.29 -1.69 -25.76
C LEU A 346 9.31 -1.59 -24.60
N PHE A 347 9.74 -1.03 -23.47
CA PHE A 347 8.88 -0.79 -22.32
C PHE A 347 7.76 0.21 -22.64
N CYS A 348 8.06 1.32 -23.31
CA CYS A 348 7.04 2.29 -23.76
C CYS A 348 5.99 1.65 -24.67
N ILE A 349 6.41 0.80 -25.61
CA ILE A 349 5.49 0.14 -26.56
C ILE A 349 4.53 -0.79 -25.82
N GLU A 350 5.02 -1.54 -24.83
CA GLU A 350 4.18 -2.46 -24.07
C GLU A 350 3.21 -1.72 -23.15
N LEU A 351 3.61 -0.56 -22.61
CA LEU A 351 2.76 0.29 -21.75
C LEU A 351 1.67 1.05 -22.53
N LEU A 352 1.85 1.20 -23.85
CA LEU A 352 0.89 1.85 -24.74
C LEU A 352 -0.12 0.88 -25.38
N LYS A 353 0.06 -0.44 -25.20
CA LYS A 353 -0.91 -1.47 -25.57
C LYS A 353 -1.91 -1.67 -24.44
#